data_AF-A0A3B0TWQ9-F1
#
_entry.id   AF-A0A3B0TWQ9-F1
#
_cell.length_a   1.000
_cell.length_b   1.000
_cell.length_c   1.000
_cell.angle_alpha   90.00
_cell.angle_beta   90.00
_cell.angle_gamma   90.00
#
_symmetry.space_group_name_H-M   'P 1'
#
loop_
_entity.id
_entity.type
_entity.pdbx_description
1 polymer ?
#
loop_
_entity_poly.entity_id
_entity_poly.type
_entity_poly.pdbx_seq_one_letter_code
_entity_poly.pdbx_strand_id
1 'polypeptide(L)'
;VYNMKMKEPGLALVPGTFNNEIPGYSIKFDEKYGEENNLLKNVLIYELRSNMVNNKVITAKTGEIVSEEGSRYLTLILKDGYYAEELVSNRTPLEKRKKAPASKAHFDQYKVNIDVSKIGNFDPDDLKYKTGKEMLSLKQLNYYTDSLQTPYHDFITNRADRLYKSLKVNMLKKDTVNHSELNPNIIENFNDNTKKLVIENAFAYAQGNLDNVKSFKGALKDKQKVFNSYSTEYHKRIAFSIACLVLFFVGAPLGSIIRKGGFGLPMIMAITIFVMYFFISTFGKNMAESNTVSPFVGGWLATFVLVPFGILLMVRATNDKGLFNIDAFVQPMTNFFNKL
;
A
#
# COMPACT_ATOMS: atom_id res chain seq x y z
N VAL A 1 16.56 16.03 -2.52
CA VAL A 1 15.59 16.61 -1.55
C VAL A 1 15.98 16.30 -0.10
N TYR A 2 16.26 15.05 0.27
CA TYR A 2 16.67 14.66 1.63
C TYR A 2 17.89 15.44 2.19
N ASN A 3 18.96 15.58 1.39
CA ASN A 3 20.15 16.36 1.79
C ASN A 3 19.90 17.87 2.00
N MET A 4 18.86 18.45 1.38
CA MET A 4 18.54 19.87 1.59
C MET A 4 17.79 20.09 2.91
N LYS A 5 16.93 19.14 3.31
CA LYS A 5 16.18 19.19 4.58
C LYS A 5 17.07 19.09 5.82
N MET A 6 18.26 18.49 5.69
CA MET A 6 19.21 18.32 6.80
C MET A 6 20.11 19.54 7.03
N LYS A 7 20.38 20.35 6.00
CA LYS A 7 21.22 21.55 6.13
C LYS A 7 20.47 22.73 6.74
N GLU A 8 19.18 22.88 6.41
CA GLU A 8 18.31 23.93 6.94
C GLU A 8 16.92 23.36 7.22
N PRO A 9 16.70 22.73 8.40
CA PRO A 9 15.44 22.08 8.73
C PRO A 9 14.24 23.05 8.74
N GLY A 10 14.48 24.35 8.95
CA GLY A 10 13.46 25.39 8.82
C GLY A 10 12.93 25.60 7.39
N LEU A 11 13.70 25.28 6.35
CA LEU A 11 13.29 25.42 4.95
C LEU A 11 12.37 24.30 4.46
N ALA A 12 12.33 23.17 5.18
CA ALA A 12 11.60 21.97 4.78
C ALA A 12 10.09 22.00 5.08
N LEU A 13 9.64 22.94 5.91
CA LEU A 13 8.25 23.02 6.36
C LEU A 13 7.36 23.71 5.31
N VAL A 14 6.22 23.09 5.00
CA VAL A 14 5.28 23.57 3.97
C VAL A 14 4.08 24.28 4.62
N PRO A 15 3.72 25.51 4.20
CA PRO A 15 2.55 26.23 4.70
C PRO A 15 1.23 25.53 4.32
N GLY A 16 0.19 25.74 5.13
CA GLY A 16 -1.17 25.24 4.88
C GLY A 16 -1.37 23.73 5.11
N THR A 17 -0.32 22.98 5.44
CA THR A 17 -0.37 21.52 5.65
C THR A 17 0.23 21.12 7.00
N PHE A 18 -0.13 19.93 7.49
CA PHE A 18 0.47 19.36 8.71
C PHE A 18 1.83 18.75 8.37
N ASN A 19 2.89 19.35 8.91
CA ASN A 19 4.25 18.86 8.80
C ASN A 19 4.49 17.83 9.92
N ASN A 20 4.49 16.55 9.55
CA ASN A 20 4.66 15.40 10.46
C ASN A 20 6.05 14.76 10.36
N GLU A 21 6.98 15.40 9.65
CA GLU A 21 8.33 14.88 9.43
C GLU A 21 9.23 15.05 10.66
N ILE A 22 8.80 15.87 11.62
CA ILE A 22 9.51 16.11 12.87
C ILE A 22 9.04 15.07 13.90
N PRO A 23 9.91 14.18 14.39
CA PRO A 23 9.51 13.16 15.35
C PRO A 23 8.91 13.76 16.62
N GLY A 24 7.73 13.27 17.02
CA GLY A 24 7.04 13.72 18.23
C GLY A 24 6.25 15.04 18.08
N TYR A 25 6.28 15.68 16.91
CA TYR A 25 5.54 16.92 16.66
C TYR A 25 4.77 16.89 15.34
N SER A 26 3.55 17.45 15.35
CA SER A 26 2.81 17.78 14.14
C SER A 26 2.57 19.27 14.10
N ILE A 27 3.17 19.96 13.12
CA ILE A 27 3.20 21.43 13.06
C ILE A 27 2.46 21.92 11.81
N LYS A 28 1.50 22.82 12.00
CA LYS A 28 0.79 23.53 10.94
C LYS A 28 0.93 25.03 11.15
N PHE A 29 1.08 25.77 10.05
CA PHE A 29 1.03 27.22 10.02
C PHE A 29 0.42 27.65 8.69
N ASP A 30 -0.15 28.84 8.65
CA ASP A 30 -0.86 29.33 7.46
C ASP A 30 0.12 29.90 6.43
N GLU A 31 1.06 30.72 6.89
CA GLU A 31 1.98 31.47 6.03
C GLU A 31 3.40 31.46 6.60
N LYS A 32 4.38 31.49 5.70
CA LYS A 32 5.82 31.66 5.98
C LYS A 32 6.28 32.96 5.34
N TYR A 33 6.99 33.80 6.08
CA TYR A 33 7.39 35.13 5.64
C TYR A 33 8.73 35.57 6.25
N GLY A 34 9.22 36.74 5.85
CA GLY A 34 10.56 37.24 6.21
C GLY A 34 11.59 36.93 5.12
N GLU A 35 12.70 37.69 5.09
CA GLU A 35 13.74 37.59 4.04
C GLU A 35 14.38 36.19 3.99
N GLU A 36 14.50 35.53 5.14
CA GLU A 36 15.04 34.17 5.28
C GLU A 36 13.94 33.10 5.38
N ASN A 37 12.67 33.46 5.17
CA ASN A 37 11.52 32.57 5.37
C ASN A 37 11.52 31.90 6.76
N ASN A 38 11.86 32.60 7.83
CA ASN A 38 11.97 32.06 9.18
C ASN A 38 10.76 32.41 10.07
N LEU A 39 9.89 33.32 9.64
CA LEU A 39 8.70 33.74 10.39
C LEU A 39 7.47 32.97 9.95
N LEU A 40 6.62 32.62 10.92
CA LEU A 40 5.42 31.80 10.76
C LEU A 40 4.21 32.55 11.30
N LYS A 41 3.06 32.36 10.64
CA LYS A 41 1.78 32.94 11.06
C LYS A 41 0.78 31.85 11.39
N ASN A 42 -0.02 32.06 12.44
CA ASN A 42 -1.05 31.15 12.94
C ASN A 42 -0.52 29.73 13.12
N VAL A 43 0.38 29.58 14.08
CA VAL A 43 1.06 28.31 14.34
C VAL A 43 0.19 27.43 15.24
N LEU A 44 0.04 26.16 14.86
CA LEU A 44 -0.60 25.09 15.61
C LEU A 44 0.38 23.92 15.71
N ILE A 45 0.70 23.51 16.93
CA ILE A 45 1.61 22.41 17.21
C ILE A 45 0.89 21.37 18.08
N TYR A 46 0.95 20.12 17.65
CA TYR A 46 0.61 18.96 18.47
C TYR A 46 1.89 18.27 18.92
N GLU A 47 2.05 18.05 20.23
CA GLU A 47 3.10 17.22 20.79
C GLU A 47 2.56 15.80 21.02
N LEU A 48 3.16 14.83 20.34
CA LEU A 48 2.75 13.43 20.30
C LEU A 48 3.63 12.61 21.24
N ARG A 49 3.07 12.13 22.36
CA ARG A 49 3.73 11.11 23.20
C ARG A 49 3.19 9.72 22.86
N SER A 50 4.08 8.78 22.55
CA SER A 50 3.81 7.34 22.38
C SER A 50 2.47 7.02 21.68
N ASN A 51 2.49 7.09 20.36
CA ASN A 51 1.65 6.34 19.43
C ASN A 51 0.12 6.39 19.50
N MET A 52 -0.59 7.20 20.31
CA MET A 52 -2.06 7.31 20.11
C MET A 52 -2.82 8.47 20.76
N VAL A 53 -2.19 9.46 21.40
CA VAL A 53 -2.93 10.60 21.99
C VAL A 53 -2.18 11.94 21.88
N ASN A 54 -2.88 12.96 21.39
CA ASN A 54 -2.45 14.36 21.44
C ASN A 54 -2.53 14.85 22.89
N ASN A 55 -1.43 14.77 23.63
CA ASN A 55 -1.44 15.17 25.03
C ASN A 55 -1.24 16.67 25.22
N LYS A 56 -0.63 17.37 24.25
CA LYS A 56 -0.42 18.82 24.33
C LYS A 56 -0.65 19.50 22.99
N VAL A 57 -1.43 20.56 23.01
CA VAL A 57 -1.76 21.42 21.87
C VAL A 57 -1.22 22.80 22.17
N ILE A 58 -0.49 23.39 21.25
CA ILE A 58 0.05 24.75 21.36
C ILE A 58 -0.44 25.54 20.15
N THR A 59 -1.03 26.70 20.38
CA THR A 59 -1.39 27.67 19.34
C THR A 59 -0.66 28.98 19.59
N ALA A 60 -0.27 29.67 18.52
CA ALA A 60 0.36 30.98 18.61
C ALA A 60 0.03 31.84 17.39
N LYS A 61 -0.09 33.16 17.58
CA LYS A 61 -0.33 34.08 16.46
C LYS A 61 0.87 34.16 15.52
N THR A 62 2.07 34.20 16.08
CA THR A 62 3.31 34.23 15.31
C THR A 62 4.34 33.26 15.87
N GLY A 63 5.22 32.79 15.00
CA GLY A 63 6.33 31.93 15.34
C GLY A 63 7.59 32.32 14.57
N GLU A 64 8.74 31.97 15.12
CA GLU A 64 10.04 32.17 14.48
C GLU A 64 10.84 30.87 14.60
N ILE A 65 11.40 30.43 13.47
CA ILE A 65 12.27 29.26 13.39
C ILE A 65 13.71 29.73 13.55
N VAL A 66 14.37 29.29 14.61
CA VAL A 66 15.78 29.53 14.86
C VAL A 66 16.53 28.21 14.77
N SER A 67 17.43 28.11 13.79
CA SER A 67 18.32 26.96 13.59
C SER A 67 19.71 27.46 13.25
N GLU A 68 20.69 27.17 14.10
CA GLU A 68 22.10 27.45 13.79
C GLU A 68 22.67 26.33 12.90
N GLU A 69 23.56 26.68 11.98
CA GLU A 69 24.21 25.71 11.09
C GLU A 69 25.02 24.69 11.93
N GLY A 70 24.67 23.40 11.81
CA GLY A 70 25.29 22.32 12.60
C GLY A 70 24.69 22.08 13.99
N SER A 71 23.67 22.85 14.41
CA SER A 71 23.00 22.63 15.70
C SER A 71 22.12 21.38 15.69
N ARG A 72 22.15 20.65 16.80
CA ARG A 72 21.29 19.49 17.07
C ARG A 72 19.83 19.88 17.34
N TYR A 73 19.55 21.16 17.58
CA TYR A 73 18.23 21.63 17.99
C TYR A 73 17.67 22.65 17.01
N LEU A 74 16.42 22.45 16.63
CA LEU A 74 15.60 23.48 15.99
C LEU A 74 14.72 24.12 17.07
N THR A 75 14.79 25.44 17.21
CA THR A 75 14.01 26.18 18.20
C THR A 75 12.87 26.91 17.51
N LEU A 76 11.64 26.68 17.96
CA LEU A 76 10.47 27.48 17.58
C LEU A 76 10.17 28.48 18.69
N ILE A 77 10.32 29.76 18.39
CA ILE A 77 9.94 30.85 19.30
C ILE A 77 8.53 31.28 18.94
N LEU A 78 7.55 30.91 19.75
CA LEU A 78 6.15 31.24 19.58
C LEU A 78 5.78 32.48 20.39
N LYS A 79 4.96 33.36 19.83
CA LYS A 79 4.51 34.59 20.50
C LYS A 79 2.99 34.69 20.50
N ASP A 80 2.47 35.19 21.62
CA ASP A 80 1.05 35.38 21.93
C ASP A 80 0.20 34.15 21.58
N GLY A 81 0.20 33.20 22.51
CA GLY A 81 -0.37 31.88 22.29
C GLY A 81 -0.96 31.23 23.53
N TYR A 82 -1.53 30.06 23.30
CA TYR A 82 -2.10 29.23 24.35
C TYR A 82 -1.52 27.84 24.25
N TYR A 83 -1.28 27.19 25.39
CA TYR A 83 -1.11 25.74 25.40
C TYR A 83 -2.18 25.08 26.25
N ALA A 84 -2.61 23.90 25.81
CA ALA A 84 -3.50 23.02 26.54
C ALA A 84 -2.85 21.64 26.63
N GLU A 85 -2.70 21.10 27.83
CA GLU A 85 -2.15 19.77 28.08
C GLU A 85 -3.14 18.93 28.88
N GLU A 86 -3.46 17.73 28.37
CA GLU A 86 -4.28 16.76 29.06
C GLU A 86 -3.37 15.73 29.76
N LEU A 87 -3.51 15.62 31.09
CA LEU A 87 -2.74 14.66 31.89
C LEU A 87 -3.45 13.30 31.88
N VAL A 88 -3.34 12.59 30.76
CA VAL A 88 -3.96 11.27 30.57
C VAL A 88 -2.89 10.18 30.60
N SER A 89 -3.05 9.20 31.51
CA SER A 89 -2.18 8.01 31.55
C SER A 89 -2.45 7.09 30.36
N ASN A 90 -1.40 6.42 29.88
CA ASN A 90 -1.48 5.51 28.75
C ASN A 90 -2.48 4.39 29.07
N ARG A 91 -3.50 4.19 28.20
CA ARG A 91 -4.62 3.22 28.35
C ARG A 91 -5.80 3.63 29.26
N THR A 92 -6.00 4.92 29.53
CA THR A 92 -7.19 5.38 30.28
C THR A 92 -8.49 5.18 29.48
N PRO A 93 -9.55 4.52 30.03
CA PRO A 93 -10.84 4.38 29.35
C PRO A 93 -11.49 5.72 28.97
N LEU A 94 -12.21 5.77 27.84
CA LEU A 94 -12.84 6.99 27.28
C LEU A 94 -13.63 7.81 28.32
N GLU A 95 -14.40 7.15 29.17
CA GLU A 95 -15.22 7.81 30.20
C GLU A 95 -14.41 8.51 31.30
N LYS A 96 -13.20 8.01 31.61
CA LYS A 96 -12.28 8.68 32.55
C LYS A 96 -11.50 9.81 31.90
N ARG A 97 -11.28 9.76 30.58
CA ARG A 97 -10.60 10.84 29.82
C ARG A 97 -11.39 12.13 29.81
N LYS A 98 -12.73 12.05 29.72
CA LYS A 98 -13.62 13.23 29.80
C LYS A 98 -13.52 14.01 31.12
N LYS A 99 -13.01 13.36 32.18
CA LYS A 99 -12.82 13.95 33.51
C LYS A 99 -11.34 14.15 33.86
N ALA A 100 -10.44 13.98 32.90
CA ALA A 100 -9.01 14.11 33.14
C ALA A 100 -8.67 15.58 33.45
N PRO A 101 -7.76 15.85 34.39
CA PRO A 101 -7.28 17.20 34.61
C PRO A 101 -6.55 17.70 33.37
N ALA A 102 -6.93 18.90 32.92
CA ALA A 102 -6.29 19.60 31.82
C ALA A 102 -5.65 20.89 32.34
N SER A 103 -4.42 21.14 31.93
CA SER A 103 -3.73 22.40 32.18
C SER A 103 -3.87 23.28 30.95
N LYS A 104 -4.31 24.53 31.12
CA LYS A 104 -4.35 25.54 30.05
C LYS A 104 -3.64 26.78 30.53
N ALA A 105 -2.80 27.38 29.69
CA ALA A 105 -2.21 28.68 29.98
C ALA A 105 -2.03 29.51 28.71
N HIS A 106 -2.10 30.82 28.90
CA HIS A 106 -1.66 31.82 27.92
C HIS A 106 -0.18 32.12 28.14
N PHE A 107 0.54 32.42 27.05
CA PHE A 107 1.92 32.85 27.09
C PHE A 107 2.15 34.01 26.12
N ASP A 108 2.97 34.96 26.56
CA ASP A 108 3.47 36.02 25.68
C ASP A 108 4.57 35.48 24.76
N GLN A 109 5.44 34.61 25.28
CA GLN A 109 6.48 33.93 24.53
C GLN A 109 6.71 32.51 25.04
N TYR A 110 6.79 31.54 24.13
CA TYR A 110 7.07 30.14 24.44
C TYR A 110 8.08 29.56 23.46
N LYS A 111 9.15 28.95 23.99
CA LYS A 111 10.21 28.35 23.17
C LYS A 111 10.04 26.82 23.15
N VAL A 112 9.90 26.25 21.96
CA VAL A 112 9.89 24.80 21.75
C VAL A 112 11.22 24.38 21.16
N ASN A 113 12.01 23.63 21.93
CA ASN A 113 13.28 23.10 21.46
C ASN A 113 13.06 21.67 20.96
N ILE A 114 13.29 21.46 19.67
CA ILE A 114 13.06 20.18 19.00
C ILE A 114 14.43 19.56 18.70
N ASP A 115 14.68 18.36 19.19
CA ASP A 115 15.89 17.60 18.87
C ASP A 115 15.79 17.04 17.44
N VAL A 116 16.60 17.62 16.54
CA VAL A 116 16.64 17.25 15.12
C VAL A 116 17.75 16.25 14.80
N SER A 117 18.53 15.77 15.77
CA SER A 117 19.56 14.73 15.54
C SER A 117 19.00 13.45 14.92
N LYS A 118 17.73 13.14 15.21
CA LYS A 118 17.03 11.98 14.63
C LYS A 118 16.49 12.21 13.22
N ILE A 119 16.48 13.45 12.72
CA ILE A 119 16.10 13.73 11.32
C ILE A 119 17.12 13.11 10.35
N GLY A 120 18.38 12.91 10.79
CA GLY A 120 19.40 12.18 10.03
C GLY A 120 19.40 10.66 10.23
N ASN A 121 19.12 10.19 11.44
CA ASN A 121 18.90 8.76 11.76
C ASN A 121 17.40 8.43 11.69
N PHE A 122 16.78 8.81 10.58
CA PHE A 122 15.40 8.47 10.29
C PHE A 122 15.33 6.96 10.05
N ASP A 123 14.56 6.25 10.88
CA ASP A 123 14.28 4.83 10.66
C ASP A 123 13.55 4.71 9.30
N PRO A 124 14.08 3.95 8.32
CA PRO A 124 13.45 3.76 7.02
C PRO A 124 11.99 3.29 7.08
N ASP A 125 11.55 2.79 8.24
CA ASP A 125 10.21 2.29 8.51
C ASP A 125 9.17 3.37 8.88
N ASP A 126 9.59 4.59 9.28
CA ASP A 126 8.66 5.65 9.74
C ASP A 126 8.09 6.54 8.62
N LEU A 127 8.60 6.41 7.38
CA LEU A 127 8.01 7.06 6.20
C LEU A 127 6.86 6.22 5.64
N LYS A 128 5.65 6.49 6.13
CA LYS A 128 4.38 5.99 5.54
C LYS A 128 4.13 6.40 4.08
N TYR A 129 5.04 7.14 3.45
CA TYR A 129 4.97 7.50 2.04
C TYR A 129 6.32 7.27 1.35
N LYS A 130 6.40 6.12 0.65
CA LYS A 130 7.41 5.71 -0.35
C LYS A 130 8.76 5.15 0.16
N THR A 131 8.69 3.98 0.79
CA THR A 131 9.69 2.88 0.66
C THR A 131 8.99 1.62 0.14
N GLY A 132 8.25 1.75 -0.96
CA GLY A 132 7.46 0.62 -1.50
C GLY A 132 8.35 -0.49 -2.05
N LYS A 133 7.81 -1.71 -2.16
CA LYS A 133 8.37 -2.86 -2.92
C LYS A 133 9.02 -2.49 -4.27
N GLU A 134 8.56 -1.40 -4.89
CA GLU A 134 9.07 -0.83 -6.15
C GLU A 134 10.48 -0.20 -6.02
N MET A 135 10.99 0.02 -4.81
CA MET A 135 12.33 0.58 -4.55
C MET A 135 13.34 -0.50 -4.10
N LEU A 136 12.87 -1.71 -3.83
CA LEU A 136 13.70 -2.82 -3.36
C LEU A 136 14.50 -3.45 -4.51
N SER A 137 15.74 -3.86 -4.22
CA SER A 137 16.52 -4.69 -5.14
C SER A 137 15.93 -6.10 -5.27
N LEU A 138 16.33 -6.86 -6.31
CA LEU A 138 15.89 -8.26 -6.47
C LEU A 138 16.24 -9.14 -5.27
N LYS A 139 17.43 -8.95 -4.67
CA LYS A 139 17.84 -9.69 -3.47
C LYS A 139 16.94 -9.38 -2.27
N GLN A 140 16.64 -8.09 -2.06
CA GLN A 140 15.73 -7.66 -1.00
C GLN A 140 14.31 -8.19 -1.24
N LEU A 141 13.79 -8.07 -2.47
CA LEU A 141 12.47 -8.62 -2.83
C LEU A 141 12.37 -10.11 -2.55
N ASN A 142 13.41 -10.88 -2.88
CA ASN A 142 13.45 -12.31 -2.58
C ASN A 142 13.46 -12.58 -1.06
N TYR A 143 14.30 -11.86 -0.32
CA TYR A 143 14.35 -11.95 1.15
C TYR A 143 12.99 -11.64 1.80
N TYR A 144 12.33 -10.55 1.40
CA TYR A 144 11.00 -10.22 1.92
C TYR A 144 9.94 -11.22 1.48
N THR A 145 10.01 -11.75 0.26
CA THR A 145 9.06 -12.78 -0.20
C THR A 145 9.17 -14.04 0.65
N ASP A 146 10.39 -14.53 0.90
CA ASP A 146 10.65 -15.68 1.77
C ASP A 146 10.20 -15.41 3.21
N SER A 147 10.59 -14.24 3.76
CA SER A 147 10.20 -13.84 5.11
C SER A 147 8.68 -13.67 5.28
N LEU A 148 7.93 -13.34 4.23
CA LEU A 148 6.48 -13.21 4.27
C LEU A 148 5.75 -14.56 4.10
N GLN A 149 6.43 -15.58 3.57
CA GLN A 149 5.85 -16.89 3.30
C GLN A 149 5.51 -17.65 4.59
N THR A 150 6.43 -17.69 5.56
CA THR A 150 6.21 -18.41 6.83
C THR A 150 5.05 -17.82 7.64
N PRO A 151 4.98 -16.50 7.91
CA PRO A 151 3.85 -15.92 8.62
C PRO A 151 2.51 -16.08 7.91
N TYR A 152 2.52 -16.14 6.57
CA TYR A 152 1.31 -16.41 5.78
C TYR A 152 0.85 -17.86 5.96
N HIS A 153 1.76 -18.83 5.87
CA HIS A 153 1.45 -20.23 6.10
C HIS A 153 0.93 -20.48 7.52
N ASP A 154 1.63 -19.93 8.52
CA ASP A 154 1.25 -20.01 9.93
C ASP A 154 -0.13 -19.38 10.16
N PHE A 155 -0.45 -18.28 9.48
CA PHE A 155 -1.76 -17.66 9.59
C PHE A 155 -2.89 -18.58 9.11
N ILE A 156 -2.67 -19.32 8.02
CA ILE A 156 -3.64 -20.29 7.49
C ILE A 156 -3.77 -21.50 8.41
N THR A 157 -2.64 -22.12 8.80
CA THR A 157 -2.65 -23.33 9.62
C THR A 157 -3.26 -23.08 10.99
N ASN A 158 -2.89 -21.96 11.65
CA ASN A 158 -3.50 -21.56 12.92
C ASN A 158 -5.00 -21.31 12.78
N ARG A 159 -5.47 -20.77 11.64
CA ARG A 159 -6.91 -20.59 11.43
C ARG A 159 -7.62 -21.92 11.22
N ALA A 160 -7.04 -22.83 10.44
CA ALA A 160 -7.59 -24.15 10.19
C ALA A 160 -7.72 -24.93 11.51
N ASP A 161 -6.68 -24.91 12.35
CA ASP A 161 -6.69 -25.53 13.67
C ASP A 161 -7.73 -24.89 14.61
N ARG A 162 -7.83 -23.55 14.62
CA ARG A 162 -8.88 -22.85 15.38
C ARG A 162 -10.28 -23.21 14.92
N LEU A 163 -10.51 -23.36 13.61
CA LEU A 163 -11.80 -23.78 13.08
C LEU A 163 -12.10 -25.24 13.45
N TYR A 164 -11.11 -26.12 13.35
CA TYR A 164 -11.22 -27.52 13.77
C TYR A 164 -11.64 -27.64 15.25
N LYS A 165 -10.97 -26.88 16.13
CA LYS A 165 -11.30 -26.80 17.56
C LYS A 165 -12.64 -26.10 17.81
N SER A 166 -12.96 -25.03 17.09
CA SER A 166 -14.24 -24.31 17.23
C SER A 166 -15.42 -25.09 16.66
N LEU A 167 -15.21 -26.09 15.81
CA LEU A 167 -16.26 -27.02 15.41
C LEU A 167 -16.34 -28.24 16.33
N LYS A 168 -15.52 -28.28 17.39
CA LYS A 168 -15.40 -29.40 18.34
C LYS A 168 -15.17 -30.74 17.64
N VAL A 169 -14.54 -30.73 16.47
CA VAL A 169 -14.26 -31.96 15.71
C VAL A 169 -13.32 -32.87 16.50
N ASN A 170 -12.44 -32.28 17.31
CA ASN A 170 -11.60 -33.01 18.27
C ASN A 170 -12.37 -33.79 19.36
N MET A 171 -13.65 -33.45 19.57
CA MET A 171 -14.54 -34.16 20.51
C MET A 171 -15.35 -35.27 19.83
N LEU A 172 -15.34 -35.36 18.49
CA LEU A 172 -15.98 -36.45 17.74
C LEU A 172 -15.13 -37.72 17.86
N LYS A 173 -15.24 -38.39 19.01
CA LYS A 173 -14.69 -39.73 19.22
C LYS A 173 -15.79 -40.75 18.99
N LYS A 174 -15.47 -41.82 18.27
CA LYS A 174 -16.37 -42.97 18.16
C LYS A 174 -16.44 -43.63 19.52
N ASP A 175 -17.62 -43.61 20.14
CA ASP A 175 -17.84 -44.33 21.38
C ASP A 175 -17.64 -45.82 21.12
N THR A 176 -16.88 -46.47 22.01
CA THR A 176 -16.57 -47.91 21.91
C THR A 176 -17.54 -48.74 22.73
N VAL A 177 -18.36 -48.11 23.58
CA VAL A 177 -19.35 -48.76 24.43
C VAL A 177 -20.69 -48.77 23.70
N ASN A 178 -21.32 -49.95 23.62
CA ASN A 178 -22.71 -50.06 23.16
C ASN A 178 -23.62 -49.42 24.22
N HIS A 179 -24.19 -48.27 23.90
CA HIS A 179 -25.33 -47.72 24.63
C HIS A 179 -26.54 -47.61 23.72
N SER A 180 -27.70 -47.67 24.39
CA SER A 180 -29.08 -47.56 23.87
C SER A 180 -29.20 -46.94 22.49
N GLU A 181 -30.00 -47.57 21.63
CA GLU A 181 -30.31 -47.13 20.26
C GLU A 181 -30.87 -45.69 20.29
N LEU A 182 -29.99 -44.71 20.14
CA LEU A 182 -30.38 -43.34 19.85
C LEU A 182 -31.12 -43.35 18.52
N ASN A 183 -32.22 -42.61 18.47
CA ASN A 183 -32.94 -42.45 17.23
C ASN A 183 -32.01 -41.77 16.20
N PRO A 184 -31.93 -42.30 14.95
CA PRO A 184 -31.10 -41.71 13.90
C PRO A 184 -31.44 -40.23 13.64
N ASN A 185 -32.68 -39.82 13.89
CA ASN A 185 -33.03 -38.42 13.94
C ASN A 185 -32.63 -37.80 15.29
N ILE A 186 -31.52 -37.05 15.29
CA ILE A 186 -30.93 -36.43 16.48
C ILE A 186 -31.98 -35.65 17.30
N ILE A 187 -32.90 -34.94 16.64
CA ILE A 187 -33.90 -34.09 17.29
C ILE A 187 -34.95 -34.91 18.06
N GLU A 188 -35.21 -36.15 17.65
CA GLU A 188 -36.19 -37.03 18.30
C GLU A 188 -35.68 -37.57 19.65
N ASN A 189 -34.38 -37.45 19.93
CA ASN A 189 -33.79 -37.85 21.22
C ASN A 189 -33.97 -36.80 22.33
N PHE A 190 -34.59 -35.66 22.07
CA PHE A 190 -34.78 -34.56 23.03
C PHE A 190 -36.26 -34.33 23.35
N ASN A 191 -36.57 -33.82 24.55
CA ASN A 191 -37.93 -33.41 24.94
C ASN A 191 -38.33 -32.09 24.25
N ASP A 192 -39.62 -31.81 24.07
CA ASP A 192 -40.10 -30.64 23.29
C ASP A 192 -39.58 -29.28 23.81
N ASN A 193 -39.52 -29.09 25.12
CA ASN A 193 -38.93 -27.88 25.73
C ASN A 193 -37.42 -27.76 25.45
N THR A 194 -36.71 -28.89 25.38
CA THR A 194 -35.27 -28.93 25.11
C THR A 194 -34.93 -28.86 23.62
N LYS A 195 -35.80 -29.35 22.72
CA LYS A 195 -35.60 -29.30 21.26
C LYS A 195 -35.36 -27.88 20.79
N LYS A 196 -36.21 -26.94 21.21
CA LYS A 196 -36.08 -25.52 20.84
C LYS A 196 -34.74 -24.94 21.30
N LEU A 197 -34.37 -25.17 22.57
CA LEU A 197 -33.11 -24.69 23.14
C LEU A 197 -31.88 -25.27 22.42
N VAL A 198 -31.89 -26.57 22.09
CA VAL A 198 -30.79 -27.23 21.36
C VAL A 198 -30.64 -26.65 19.96
N ILE A 199 -31.75 -26.44 19.24
CA ILE A 199 -31.73 -25.85 17.90
C ILE A 199 -31.25 -24.39 17.94
N GLU A 200 -31.73 -23.57 18.88
CA GLU A 200 -31.30 -22.18 19.02
C GLU A 200 -29.81 -22.08 19.34
N ASN A 201 -29.29 -22.93 20.24
CA ASN A 201 -27.86 -22.99 20.54
C ASN A 201 -27.04 -23.46 19.33
N ALA A 202 -27.51 -24.48 18.61
CA ALA A 202 -26.85 -24.97 17.40
C ALA A 202 -26.80 -23.89 16.30
N PHE A 203 -27.91 -23.16 16.11
CA PHE A 203 -27.99 -22.06 15.17
C PHE A 203 -27.04 -20.91 15.56
N ALA A 204 -27.07 -20.47 16.81
CA ALA A 204 -26.17 -19.42 17.30
C ALA A 204 -24.69 -19.82 17.13
N TYR A 205 -24.37 -21.09 17.37
CA TYR A 205 -23.03 -21.63 17.17
C TYR A 205 -22.61 -21.64 15.69
N ALA A 206 -23.49 -22.12 14.80
CA ALA A 206 -23.23 -22.15 13.37
C ALA A 206 -23.06 -20.73 12.80
N GLN A 207 -23.93 -19.81 13.21
CA GLN A 207 -23.89 -18.40 12.81
C GLN A 207 -22.60 -17.73 13.28
N GLY A 208 -22.20 -17.92 14.54
CA GLY A 208 -20.95 -17.39 15.06
C GLY A 208 -19.71 -17.93 14.32
N ASN A 209 -19.70 -19.21 13.95
CA ASN A 209 -18.62 -19.76 13.13
C ASN A 209 -18.60 -19.17 11.72
N LEU A 210 -19.76 -19.00 11.09
CA LEU A 210 -19.88 -18.40 9.76
C LEU A 210 -19.34 -16.97 9.73
N ASP A 211 -19.71 -16.14 10.72
CA ASP A 211 -19.27 -14.75 10.79
C ASP A 211 -17.77 -14.63 11.06
N ASN A 212 -17.22 -15.54 11.88
CA ASN A 212 -15.78 -15.66 12.08
C ASN A 212 -15.04 -16.06 10.78
N VAL A 213 -15.61 -16.93 9.95
CA VAL A 213 -15.02 -17.32 8.65
C VAL A 213 -15.08 -16.18 7.65
N LYS A 214 -16.22 -15.48 7.57
CA LYS A 214 -16.37 -14.29 6.71
C LYS A 214 -15.36 -13.20 7.07
N SER A 215 -15.20 -12.92 8.37
CA SER A 215 -14.23 -11.93 8.86
C SER A 215 -12.79 -12.32 8.52
N PHE A 216 -12.47 -13.62 8.63
CA PHE A 216 -11.15 -14.14 8.27
C PHE A 216 -10.84 -14.04 6.78
N LYS A 217 -11.84 -14.23 5.90
CA LYS A 217 -11.67 -14.12 4.44
C LYS A 217 -11.08 -12.77 4.03
N GLY A 218 -11.51 -11.67 4.66
CA GLY A 218 -10.97 -10.34 4.43
C GLY A 218 -9.48 -10.25 4.80
N ALA A 219 -9.14 -10.61 6.05
CA ALA A 219 -7.77 -10.59 6.54
C ALA A 219 -6.82 -11.51 5.73
N LEU A 220 -7.30 -12.68 5.29
CA LEU A 220 -6.55 -13.58 4.42
C LEU A 220 -6.27 -12.93 3.06
N LYS A 221 -7.28 -12.30 2.46
CA LYS A 221 -7.12 -11.61 1.18
C LYS A 221 -6.11 -10.47 1.27
N ASP A 222 -6.10 -9.72 2.37
CA ASP A 222 -5.16 -8.63 2.58
C ASP A 222 -3.72 -9.15 2.73
N LYS A 223 -3.51 -10.18 3.56
CA LYS A 223 -2.18 -10.82 3.69
C LYS A 223 -1.70 -11.43 2.38
N GLN A 224 -2.59 -12.11 1.66
CA GLN A 224 -2.28 -12.69 0.35
C GLN A 224 -1.91 -11.61 -0.66
N LYS A 225 -2.65 -10.51 -0.69
CA LYS A 225 -2.37 -9.38 -1.56
C LYS A 225 -0.98 -8.81 -1.29
N VAL A 226 -0.60 -8.63 -0.03
CA VAL A 226 0.74 -8.17 0.34
C VAL A 226 1.81 -9.13 -0.23
N PHE A 227 1.73 -10.41 0.11
CA PHE A 227 2.67 -11.44 -0.36
C PHE A 227 2.78 -11.49 -1.88
N ASN A 228 1.65 -11.60 -2.58
CA ASN A 228 1.60 -11.64 -4.03
C ASN A 228 2.23 -10.41 -4.65
N SER A 229 2.05 -9.24 -4.04
CA SER A 229 2.55 -8.02 -4.63
C SER A 229 4.08 -7.92 -4.59
N TYR A 230 4.74 -8.45 -3.55
CA TYR A 230 6.21 -8.56 -3.51
C TYR A 230 6.72 -9.57 -4.55
N SER A 231 6.11 -10.75 -4.61
CA SER A 231 6.49 -11.80 -5.57
C SER A 231 6.27 -11.36 -7.02
N THR A 232 5.19 -10.62 -7.30
CA THR A 232 4.88 -10.09 -8.63
C THR A 232 5.90 -9.05 -9.07
N GLU A 233 6.31 -8.14 -8.19
CA GLU A 233 7.36 -7.16 -8.49
C GLU A 233 8.71 -7.81 -8.80
N TYR A 234 9.05 -8.89 -8.09
CA TYR A 234 10.25 -9.67 -8.38
C TYR A 234 10.23 -10.22 -9.81
N HIS A 235 9.16 -10.91 -10.19
CA HIS A 235 9.02 -11.47 -11.54
C HIS A 235 8.94 -10.39 -12.62
N LYS A 236 8.22 -9.29 -12.36
CA LYS A 236 8.08 -8.17 -13.29
C LYS A 236 9.44 -7.53 -13.63
N ARG A 237 10.34 -7.37 -12.66
CA ARG A 237 11.69 -6.83 -12.91
C ARG A 237 12.51 -7.71 -13.85
N ILE A 238 12.46 -9.03 -13.65
CA ILE A 238 13.13 -9.99 -14.53
C ILE A 238 12.51 -9.96 -15.93
N ALA A 239 11.18 -9.98 -15.99
CA ALA A 239 10.44 -9.90 -17.25
C ALA A 239 10.74 -8.61 -18.01
N PHE A 240 10.92 -7.48 -17.32
CA PHE A 240 11.28 -6.19 -17.93
C PHE A 240 12.66 -6.22 -18.59
N SER A 241 13.67 -6.84 -17.97
CA SER A 241 14.99 -7.00 -18.59
C SER A 241 14.91 -7.84 -19.88
N ILE A 242 14.09 -8.90 -19.89
CA ILE A 242 13.87 -9.73 -21.08
C ILE A 242 13.04 -8.99 -22.13
N ALA A 243 12.09 -8.15 -21.72
CA ALA A 243 11.26 -7.37 -22.62
C ALA A 243 12.09 -6.46 -23.54
N CYS A 244 13.24 -5.96 -23.09
CA CYS A 244 14.16 -5.21 -23.95
C CYS A 244 14.62 -6.02 -25.18
N LEU A 245 14.94 -7.31 -24.98
CA LEU A 245 15.32 -8.20 -26.09
C LEU A 245 14.13 -8.51 -27.00
N VAL A 246 12.95 -8.74 -26.42
CA VAL A 246 11.74 -9.01 -27.20
C VAL A 246 11.33 -7.80 -28.04
N LEU A 247 11.40 -6.59 -27.48
CA LEU A 247 11.12 -5.34 -28.19
C LEU A 247 12.09 -5.10 -29.34
N PHE A 248 13.37 -5.47 -29.19
CA PHE A 248 14.33 -5.44 -30.30
C PHE A 248 13.87 -6.34 -31.45
N PHE A 249 13.47 -7.58 -31.16
CA PHE A 249 12.96 -8.51 -32.17
C PHE A 249 11.62 -8.11 -32.78
N VAL A 250 10.83 -7.29 -32.10
CA VAL A 250 9.61 -6.70 -32.66
C VAL A 250 9.94 -5.48 -33.54
N GLY A 251 10.92 -4.66 -33.13
CA GLY A 251 11.31 -3.45 -33.84
C GLY A 251 12.00 -3.70 -35.19
N ALA A 252 12.90 -4.68 -35.25
CA ALA A 252 13.61 -5.05 -36.48
C ALA A 252 12.67 -5.40 -37.67
N PRO A 253 11.67 -6.30 -37.53
CA PRO A 253 10.74 -6.59 -38.61
C PRO A 253 9.79 -5.43 -38.94
N LEU A 254 9.38 -4.62 -37.95
CA LEU A 254 8.55 -3.43 -38.22
C LEU A 254 9.27 -2.42 -39.09
N GLY A 255 10.57 -2.19 -38.85
CA GLY A 255 11.40 -1.32 -39.65
C GLY A 255 11.62 -1.82 -41.08
N SER A 256 11.75 -3.14 -41.29
CA SER A 256 12.00 -3.71 -42.62
C SER A 256 10.73 -3.92 -43.46
N ILE A 257 9.58 -4.17 -42.83
CA ILE A 257 8.29 -4.38 -43.50
C ILE A 257 7.69 -3.04 -43.96
N ILE A 258 7.72 -2.01 -43.12
CA ILE A 258 7.05 -0.73 -43.39
C ILE A 258 7.96 0.16 -44.24
N ARG A 259 7.96 -0.09 -45.56
CA ARG A 259 8.80 0.63 -46.54
C ARG A 259 8.17 1.91 -47.10
N LYS A 260 6.84 2.09 -46.94
CA LYS A 260 6.09 3.28 -47.42
C LYS A 260 5.69 4.14 -46.22
N GLY A 261 6.08 5.42 -46.19
CA GLY A 261 5.69 6.37 -45.12
C GLY A 261 6.82 7.13 -44.40
N GLY A 262 8.06 7.05 -44.87
CA GLY A 262 9.21 7.73 -44.24
C GLY A 262 9.63 7.12 -42.90
N PHE A 263 10.70 7.65 -42.29
CA PHE A 263 11.27 7.10 -41.04
C PHE A 263 10.32 7.19 -39.82
N GLY A 264 9.29 8.05 -39.87
CA GLY A 264 8.38 8.29 -38.75
C GLY A 264 7.36 7.18 -38.49
N LEU A 265 6.82 6.52 -39.54
CA LEU A 265 5.74 5.53 -39.38
C LEU A 265 6.18 4.28 -38.57
N PRO A 266 7.36 3.68 -38.81
CA PRO A 266 7.85 2.58 -37.97
C PRO A 266 8.13 3.01 -36.52
N MET A 267 8.60 4.24 -36.32
CA MET A 267 8.87 4.78 -34.98
C MET A 267 7.59 4.93 -34.16
N ILE A 268 6.52 5.48 -34.73
CA ILE A 268 5.22 5.62 -34.06
C ILE A 268 4.64 4.26 -33.69
N MET A 269 4.74 3.27 -34.59
CA MET A 269 4.30 1.90 -34.32
C MET A 269 5.09 1.25 -33.17
N ALA A 270 6.41 1.45 -33.12
CA ALA A 270 7.25 0.95 -32.03
C ALA A 270 6.87 1.56 -30.67
N ILE A 271 6.66 2.88 -30.62
CA ILE A 271 6.19 3.58 -29.40
C ILE A 271 4.82 3.05 -28.97
N THR A 272 3.90 2.83 -29.92
CA THR A 272 2.56 2.31 -29.63
C THR A 272 2.63 0.92 -28.98
N ILE A 273 3.47 0.02 -29.52
CA ILE A 273 3.66 -1.32 -28.94
C ILE A 273 4.33 -1.25 -27.56
N PHE A 274 5.28 -0.35 -27.37
CA PHE A 274 5.91 -0.12 -26.08
C PHE A 274 4.90 0.34 -25.03
N VAL A 275 4.04 1.31 -25.36
CA VAL A 275 2.95 1.75 -24.47
C VAL A 275 1.99 0.60 -24.17
N MET A 276 1.61 -0.18 -25.18
CA MET A 276 0.75 -1.35 -25.01
C MET A 276 1.37 -2.39 -24.05
N TYR A 277 2.69 -2.62 -24.14
CA TYR A 277 3.40 -3.49 -23.21
C TYR A 277 3.24 -3.03 -21.76
N PHE A 278 3.37 -1.73 -21.48
CA PHE A 278 3.20 -1.20 -20.12
C PHE A 278 1.77 -1.33 -19.61
N PHE A 279 0.76 -1.15 -20.47
CA PHE A 279 -0.64 -1.37 -20.11
C PHE A 279 -0.89 -2.84 -19.75
N ILE A 280 -0.45 -3.78 -20.58
CA ILE A 280 -0.61 -5.23 -20.32
C ILE A 280 0.16 -5.63 -19.05
N SER A 281 1.37 -5.11 -18.84
CA SER A 281 2.19 -5.39 -17.65
C SER A 281 1.51 -4.86 -16.37
N THR A 282 0.93 -3.66 -16.42
CA THR A 282 0.20 -3.09 -15.29
C THR A 282 -1.08 -3.87 -15.00
N PHE A 283 -1.79 -4.30 -16.05
CA PHE A 283 -2.96 -5.16 -15.91
C PHE A 283 -2.61 -6.51 -15.28
N GLY A 284 -1.54 -7.16 -15.74
CA GLY A 284 -1.04 -8.42 -15.16
C GLY A 284 -0.64 -8.27 -13.69
N LYS A 285 0.03 -7.17 -13.33
CA LYS A 285 0.32 -6.84 -11.92
C LYS A 285 -0.95 -6.76 -11.08
N ASN A 286 -1.96 -6.02 -11.54
CA ASN A 286 -3.21 -5.86 -10.81
C ASN A 286 -3.94 -7.20 -10.61
N MET A 287 -3.94 -8.08 -11.62
CA MET A 287 -4.55 -9.42 -11.52
C MET A 287 -3.81 -10.34 -10.53
N ALA A 288 -2.49 -10.24 -10.46
CA ALA A 288 -1.71 -11.01 -9.49
C ALA A 288 -1.89 -10.48 -8.06
N GLU A 289 -1.95 -9.16 -7.88
CA GLU A 289 -2.24 -8.53 -6.60
C GLU A 289 -3.65 -8.87 -6.08
N SER A 290 -4.64 -9.01 -6.97
CA SER A 290 -5.98 -9.49 -6.61
C SER A 290 -6.07 -11.00 -6.38
N ASN A 291 -4.95 -11.73 -6.52
CA ASN A 291 -4.87 -13.18 -6.44
C ASN A 291 -5.77 -13.90 -7.47
N THR A 292 -6.03 -13.26 -8.61
CA THR A 292 -6.80 -13.85 -9.73
C THR A 292 -5.91 -14.75 -10.57
N VAL A 293 -4.63 -14.36 -10.74
CA VAL A 293 -3.59 -15.15 -11.40
C VAL A 293 -2.39 -15.30 -10.48
N SER A 294 -1.52 -16.27 -10.76
CA SER A 294 -0.30 -16.44 -9.98
C SER A 294 0.65 -15.24 -10.17
N PRO A 295 1.46 -14.87 -9.16
CA PRO A 295 2.45 -13.79 -9.25
C PRO A 295 3.41 -13.95 -10.45
N PHE A 296 3.76 -15.19 -10.77
CA PHE A 296 4.55 -15.52 -11.95
C PHE A 296 3.84 -15.12 -13.25
N VAL A 297 2.60 -15.61 -13.47
CA VAL A 297 1.87 -15.30 -14.70
C VAL A 297 1.58 -13.81 -14.82
N GLY A 298 1.19 -13.15 -13.72
CA GLY A 298 0.91 -11.71 -13.73
C GLY A 298 2.14 -10.85 -14.04
N GLY A 299 3.31 -11.21 -13.51
CA GLY A 299 4.57 -10.50 -13.78
C GLY A 299 5.08 -10.69 -15.21
N TRP A 300 4.86 -11.86 -15.80
CA TRP A 300 5.32 -12.22 -17.15
C TRP A 300 4.27 -12.04 -18.24
N LEU A 301 3.04 -11.67 -17.88
CA LEU A 301 1.89 -11.59 -18.79
C LEU A 301 2.22 -10.83 -20.08
N ALA A 302 2.82 -9.63 -19.94
CA ALA A 302 3.16 -8.80 -21.08
C ALA A 302 4.20 -9.47 -21.99
N THR A 303 5.23 -10.10 -21.41
CA THR A 303 6.26 -10.82 -22.16
C THR A 303 5.70 -12.05 -22.87
N PHE A 304 4.81 -12.81 -22.22
CA PHE A 304 4.15 -13.96 -22.84
C PHE A 304 3.25 -13.58 -24.01
N VAL A 305 2.68 -12.38 -24.01
CA VAL A 305 1.93 -11.87 -25.16
C VAL A 305 2.87 -11.35 -26.25
N LEU A 306 3.93 -10.64 -25.87
CA LEU A 306 4.83 -9.97 -26.82
C LEU A 306 5.77 -10.94 -27.56
N VAL A 307 6.24 -12.01 -26.91
CA VAL A 307 7.14 -13.01 -27.49
C VAL A 307 6.55 -13.70 -28.72
N PRO A 308 5.38 -14.36 -28.65
CA PRO A 308 4.78 -15.01 -29.82
C PRO A 308 4.42 -13.98 -30.90
N PHE A 309 4.01 -12.77 -30.50
CA PHE A 309 3.76 -11.68 -31.44
C PHE A 309 5.03 -11.25 -32.20
N GLY A 310 6.15 -11.10 -31.49
CA GLY A 310 7.45 -10.77 -32.09
C GLY A 310 7.95 -11.86 -33.04
N ILE A 311 7.82 -13.13 -32.65
CA ILE A 311 8.17 -14.27 -33.51
C ILE A 311 7.31 -14.26 -34.78
N LEU A 312 6.00 -14.06 -34.66
CA LEU A 312 5.08 -13.98 -35.79
C LEU A 312 5.48 -12.86 -36.76
N LEU A 313 5.77 -11.66 -36.24
CA LEU A 313 6.22 -10.52 -37.04
C LEU A 313 7.54 -10.80 -37.75
N MET A 314 8.50 -11.42 -37.07
CA MET A 314 9.77 -11.82 -37.66
C MET A 314 9.57 -12.79 -38.83
N VAL A 315 8.78 -13.86 -38.64
CA VAL A 315 8.48 -14.83 -39.70
C VAL A 315 7.80 -14.16 -40.90
N ARG A 316 6.92 -13.18 -40.67
CA ARG A 316 6.29 -12.42 -41.76
C ARG A 316 7.27 -11.53 -42.50
N ALA A 317 8.15 -10.84 -41.78
CA ALA A 317 9.19 -10.02 -42.38
C ALA A 317 10.13 -10.84 -43.28
N THR A 318 10.53 -12.03 -42.82
CA THR A 318 11.41 -12.92 -43.61
C THR A 318 10.74 -13.46 -44.87
N ASN A 319 9.42 -13.67 -44.83
CA ASN A 319 8.65 -14.15 -45.99
C ASN A 319 8.16 -13.02 -46.92
N ASP A 320 8.64 -11.77 -46.76
CA ASP A 320 8.23 -10.56 -47.49
C ASP A 320 6.69 -10.34 -47.53
N LYS A 321 5.96 -10.93 -46.57
CA LYS A 321 4.51 -10.71 -46.44
C LYS A 321 4.29 -9.38 -45.74
N GLY A 322 3.73 -8.41 -46.45
CA GLY A 322 3.37 -7.10 -45.89
C GLY A 322 2.53 -7.22 -44.61
N LEU A 323 2.71 -6.29 -43.68
CA LEU A 323 1.84 -6.13 -42.51
C LEU A 323 0.44 -5.78 -43.02
N PHE A 324 -0.55 -6.59 -42.64
CA PHE A 324 -2.00 -6.39 -42.78
C PHE A 324 -2.39 -5.14 -43.57
N ASN A 325 -2.97 -5.27 -44.78
CA ASN A 325 -3.45 -4.17 -45.66
C ASN A 325 -3.68 -2.83 -44.93
N ILE A 326 -2.60 -2.06 -44.75
CA ILE A 326 -2.59 -0.84 -43.92
C ILE A 326 -3.49 0.23 -44.57
N ASP A 327 -3.62 0.15 -45.90
CA ASP A 327 -4.50 1.00 -46.71
C ASP A 327 -5.97 0.93 -46.24
N ALA A 328 -6.46 -0.22 -45.76
CA ALA A 328 -7.83 -0.35 -45.27
C ALA A 328 -8.05 0.37 -43.91
N PHE A 329 -7.01 0.52 -43.10
CA PHE A 329 -7.09 1.16 -41.78
C PHE A 329 -6.82 2.67 -41.85
N VAL A 330 -5.99 3.11 -42.81
CA VAL A 330 -5.60 4.52 -42.97
C VAL A 330 -6.59 5.30 -43.86
N GLN A 331 -7.24 4.65 -44.84
CA GLN A 331 -8.23 5.30 -45.72
C GLN A 331 -9.34 6.07 -44.99
N PRO A 332 -9.94 5.56 -43.89
CA PRO A 332 -10.95 6.31 -43.14
C PRO A 332 -10.41 7.62 -42.54
N MET A 333 -9.15 7.61 -42.05
CA MET A 333 -8.54 8.79 -41.42
C MET A 333 -8.11 9.83 -42.45
N THR A 334 -7.52 9.42 -43.57
CA THR A 334 -7.18 10.36 -44.65
C THR A 334 -8.41 10.96 -45.31
N ASN A 335 -9.49 10.19 -45.47
CA ASN A 335 -10.76 10.71 -45.99
C ASN A 335 -11.46 11.67 -45.01
N PHE A 336 -11.20 11.55 -43.70
CA PHE A 336 -11.71 12.48 -42.69
C PHE A 336 -10.96 13.83 -42.73
N PHE A 337 -9.62 13.79 -42.83
CA PHE A 337 -8.81 15.01 -42.90
C PHE A 337 -8.89 15.73 -44.25
N ASN A 338 -9.14 15.03 -45.36
CA ASN A 338 -9.38 15.65 -46.66
C ASN A 338 -10.80 16.24 -46.82
N LYS A 339 -11.69 16.02 -45.83
CA LYS A 339 -13.06 16.56 -45.78
C LYS A 339 -13.20 17.78 -44.85
N LEU A 340 -12.20 18.05 -44.02
CA LEU A 340 -12.00 19.31 -43.27
C LEU A 340 -11.22 20.28 -44.15
#